data_AF-A0A950YMA8-F1
#
_entry.id   AF-A0A950YMA8-F1
#
_cell.length_a   1.000
_cell.length_b   1.000
_cell.length_c   1.000
_cell.angle_alpha   90.00
_cell.angle_beta   90.00
_cell.angle_gamma   90.00
#
_symmetry.space_group_name_H-M   'P 1'
#
loop_
_entity.id
_entity.type
_entity.pdbx_description
1 polymer ?
#
loop_
_entity_poly.entity_id
_entity_poly.type
_entity_poly.pdbx_seq_one_letter_code
_entity_poly.pdbx_strand_id
1 'polypeptide(L)' 'LITPLRDRFSVELADGTELKAKGNIVDHEYKIERDGDTVAEVSKRWFRVRETYGIEIAPGQDDAFVLAVAACIDEMEER' A
#
# COMPACT_ATOMS: atom_id res chain seq x y z
N LEU A 1 22.70 11.23 5.55
CA LEU A 1 22.01 9.95 5.35
C LEU A 1 20.57 10.18 5.80
N ILE A 2 19.65 10.41 4.85
CA ILE A 2 18.23 10.59 5.19
C ILE A 2 17.68 9.17 5.31
N THR A 3 17.37 8.74 6.53
CA THR A 3 16.58 7.52 6.71
C THR A 3 15.20 7.84 6.14
N PRO A 4 14.69 7.12 5.12
CA PRO A 4 13.34 7.37 4.65
C PRO A 4 12.41 7.18 5.85
N LEU A 5 11.55 8.16 6.12
CA LEU A 5 10.45 7.95 7.04
C LEU A 5 9.72 6.72 6.52
N ARG A 6 9.72 5.64 7.31
CA ARG A 6 8.87 4.48 7.02
C ARG A 6 7.50 4.87 7.51
N ASP A 7 6.75 5.55 6.65
CA ASP A 7 5.36 5.80 6.92
C ASP A 7 4.62 4.47 7.03
N ARG A 8 3.68 4.44 7.97
CA ARG A 8 2.90 3.24 8.29
C ARG A 8 1.46 3.62 8.48
N PHE A 9 0.59 3.02 7.69
CA PHE A 9 -0.85 3.07 7.91
C PHE A 9 -1.30 1.75 8.54
N SER A 10 -2.27 1.83 9.45
CA SER A 10 -3.04 0.69 9.90
C SER A 10 -4.46 0.81 9.35
N VAL A 11 -4.99 -0.29 8.85
CA VAL A 11 -6.36 -0.39 8.33
C VAL A 11 -7.09 -1.41 9.17
N GLU A 12 -8.02 -0.92 9.98
CA GLU A 12 -8.83 -1.73 10.89
C GLU A 12 -10.17 -2.05 10.23
N LEU A 13 -10.47 -3.34 10.09
CA LEU A 13 -11.74 -3.83 9.57
C LEU A 13 -12.76 -4.01 10.69
N ALA A 14 -14.04 -3.97 10.34
CA ALA A 14 -15.14 -4.09 11.29
C ALA A 14 -15.17 -5.45 12.03
N ASP A 15 -14.57 -6.49 11.44
CA ASP A 15 -14.43 -7.82 12.05
C ASP A 15 -13.20 -7.95 12.96
N GLY A 16 -12.43 -6.86 13.13
CA GLY A 16 -11.22 -6.82 13.94
C GLY A 16 -9.95 -7.22 13.18
N THR A 17 -10.04 -7.56 11.89
CA THR A 17 -8.86 -7.83 11.05
C THR A 17 -8.07 -6.54 10.84
N GLU A 18 -6.74 -6.62 10.93
CA GLU A 18 -5.84 -5.48 10.70
C GLU A 18 -4.98 -5.70 9.45
N LEU A 19 -4.89 -4.69 8.59
CA LEU A 19 -3.85 -4.62 7.56
C LEU A 19 -2.84 -3.52 7.90
N LYS A 20 -1.59 -3.76 7.51
CA LYS A 20 -0.48 -2.83 7.72
C LYS A 20 0.11 -2.44 6.38
N ALA A 21 0.03 -1.16 6.03
CA ALA A 21 0.80 -0.62 4.91
C ALA A 21 2.16 -0.13 5.44
N LYS A 22 3.26 -0.65 4.90
CA LYS A 22 4.62 -0.26 5.32
C LYS A 22 5.55 -0.09 4.12
N GLY A 23 6.31 1.00 4.13
CA GLY A 23 7.32 1.26 3.10
C GLY A 23 7.66 2.73 3.02
N ASN A 24 8.04 3.18 1.83
CA ASN A 24 8.09 4.58 1.49
C ASN A 24 6.76 4.93 0.81
N ILE A 25 5.81 5.43 1.60
CA ILE A 25 4.46 5.71 1.12
C ILE A 25 4.48 6.86 0.10
N VAL A 26 5.22 7.93 0.41
CA VAL A 26 5.41 9.12 -0.44
C VAL A 26 5.92 8.75 -1.85
N ASP A 27 6.84 7.79 -1.95
CA ASP A 27 7.34 7.34 -3.26
C ASP A 27 6.46 6.26 -3.91
N HIS A 28 5.33 5.87 -3.32
CA HIS A 28 4.49 4.74 -3.74
C HIS A 28 5.28 3.43 -3.82
N GLU A 29 6.14 3.19 -2.83
CA GLU A 29 6.98 2.00 -2.71
C GLU A 29 6.72 1.34 -1.35
N TYR A 30 5.59 0.63 -1.24
CA TYR A 30 5.14 0.04 0.01
C TYR A 30 4.39 -1.29 -0.18
N LYS A 31 4.30 -2.07 0.90
CA LYS A 31 3.55 -3.33 0.94
C LYS A 31 2.36 -3.18 1.87
N ILE A 32 1.25 -3.79 1.50
CA ILE A 32 0.09 -4.01 2.37
C ILE A 32 0.17 -5.44 2.87
N GLU A 33 0.21 -5.62 4.19
CA GLU A 33 0.39 -6.90 4.85
C GLU A 33 -0.80 -7.23 5.76
N ARG A 34 -1.19 -8.50 5.81
CA ARG A 34 -2.12 -9.06 6.80
C ARG A 34 -1.42 -10.22 7.49
N ASP A 35 -1.34 -10.18 8.82
CA ASP A 35 -0.69 -11.23 9.61
C ASP A 35 0.77 -11.57 9.22
N GLY A 36 1.46 -10.64 8.55
CA GLY A 36 2.82 -10.81 8.04
C GLY A 36 2.90 -11.32 6.60
N ASP A 37 1.78 -11.73 6.01
CA ASP A 37 1.69 -12.09 4.60
C ASP A 37 1.42 -10.86 3.74
N THR A 38 2.07 -10.78 2.57
CA THR A 38 1.85 -9.69 1.62
C THR A 38 0.51 -9.89 0.90
N VAL A 39 -0.39 -8.93 1.08
CA VAL A 39 -1.68 -8.84 0.37
C VAL A 39 -1.50 -8.11 -0.95
N ALA A 40 -0.69 -7.05 -0.94
CA ALA A 40 -0.34 -6.32 -2.16
C ALA A 40 1.00 -5.58 -2.05
N GLU A 41 1.62 -5.32 -3.20
CA GLU A 41 2.79 -4.48 -3.35
C GLU A 41 2.48 -3.31 -4.27
N VAL A 42 2.76 -2.09 -3.80
CA VAL A 42 2.63 -0.85 -4.56
C VAL A 42 4.03 -0.41 -4.98
N SER A 43 4.24 -0.20 -6.28
CA SER A 43 5.55 0.16 -6.81
C SER A 43 5.50 0.99 -8.10
N LYS A 44 6.43 1.94 -8.22
CA LYS A 44 6.70 2.70 -9.46
C LYS A 44 7.74 2.04 -10.38
N ARG A 45 8.47 1.01 -9.90
CA ARG A 45 9.65 0.44 -10.59
C ARG A 45 9.39 -0.08 -12.00
N TRP A 46 8.15 -0.46 -12.29
CA TRP A 46 7.75 -1.05 -13.57
C TRP A 46 7.23 -0.01 -14.57
N PHE A 47 7.14 1.27 -14.20
CA PHE A 47 6.49 2.31 -15.00
C PHE A 47 7.48 3.38 -15.48
N ARG A 48 7.44 3.68 -16.78
CA ARG A 48 8.24 4.77 -17.40
C ARG A 48 7.50 6.12 -17.40
N VAL A 49 6.22 6.13 -17.07
CA VAL A 49 5.39 7.33 -17.03
C VAL A 49 5.50 7.93 -15.64
N ARG A 50 5.86 9.22 -15.56
CA ARG A 50 5.85 9.97 -14.30
C ARG A 50 4.42 9.99 -13.77
N GLU A 51 4.26 9.85 -12.46
CA GLU A 51 2.96 9.82 -11.77
C GLU A 51 2.12 8.54 -11.94
N THR A 52 2.69 7.45 -12.48
CA THR A 52 2.02 6.15 -12.48
C THR A 52 2.73 5.16 -11.58
N TYR A 53 1.95 4.45 -10.77
CA TYR A 53 2.38 3.31 -9.98
C TYR A 53 1.48 2.10 -10.30
N GLY A 54 1.97 0.91 -9.96
CA GLY A 54 1.21 -0.32 -10.07
C GLY A 54 0.95 -0.91 -8.71
N ILE A 55 -0.13 -1.70 -8.63
CA ILE A 55 -0.50 -2.46 -7.45
C ILE A 55 -0.53 -3.92 -7.87
N GLU A 56 0.42 -4.71 -7.38
CA GLU A 56 0.43 -6.16 -7.53
C GLU A 56 -0.35 -6.77 -6.36
N ILE A 57 -1.44 -7.45 -6.66
CA ILE A 57 -2.34 -8.04 -5.67
C ILE A 57 -2.05 -9.54 -5.59
N ALA A 58 -1.85 -10.04 -4.37
CA ALA A 58 -1.58 -11.46 -4.15
C ALA A 58 -2.78 -12.32 -4.61
N PRO A 59 -2.54 -13.53 -5.15
CA PRO A 59 -3.62 -14.42 -5.59
C PRO A 59 -4.63 -14.69 -4.47
N GLY A 60 -5.92 -14.64 -4.82
CA GLY A 60 -7.01 -14.96 -3.89
C GLY A 60 -7.41 -13.84 -2.94
N GLN A 61 -6.84 -12.64 -3.09
CA GLN A 61 -7.31 -11.44 -2.40
C GLN A 61 -8.50 -10.82 -3.15
N ASP A 62 -9.20 -9.91 -2.47
CA ASP A 62 -10.25 -9.09 -3.08
C ASP A 62 -9.62 -7.85 -3.71
N ASP A 63 -9.51 -7.87 -5.04
CA ASP A 63 -8.87 -6.79 -5.80
C ASP A 63 -9.51 -5.42 -5.54
N ALA A 64 -10.85 -5.36 -5.49
CA ALA A 64 -11.56 -4.10 -5.33
C ALA A 64 -11.33 -3.52 -3.92
N PHE A 65 -11.34 -4.37 -2.91
CA PHE A 65 -11.03 -3.96 -1.54
C PHE A 65 -9.59 -3.43 -1.42
N VAL A 66 -8.62 -4.14 -1.98
CA VAL A 66 -7.21 -3.73 -1.95
C VAL A 66 -6.99 -2.40 -2.66
N LEU A 67 -7.63 -2.20 -3.82
CA LEU A 67 -7.57 -0.93 -4.55
C LEU A 67 -8.21 0.21 -3.75
N ALA A 68 -9.33 -0.04 -3.06
CA ALA A 68 -9.96 0.95 -2.19
C ALA A 68 -9.03 1.36 -1.03
N VAL A 69 -8.35 0.39 -0.41
CA VAL A 69 -7.34 0.68 0.63
C VAL A 69 -6.20 1.53 0.08
N ALA A 70 -5.65 1.17 -1.09
CA ALA A 70 -4.58 1.93 -1.72
C ALA A 70 -5.02 3.38 -2.04
N ALA A 71 -6.25 3.56 -2.57
CA ALA A 71 -6.80 4.89 -2.84
C ALA A 71 -7.01 5.74 -1.58
N CYS A 72 -7.42 5.13 -0.47
CA CYS A 72 -7.52 5.83 0.82
C CYS A 72 -6.14 6.28 1.33
N ILE A 73 -5.11 5.44 1.17
CA ILE A 73 -3.73 5.80 1.55
C ILE A 73 -3.22 6.95 0.68
N ASP A 74 -3.50 6.90 -0.63
CA ASP A 74 -3.14 7.95 -1.60
C ASP A 74 -3.76 9.29 -1.19
N GLU A 75 -5.08 9.33 -0.92
CA GLU A 75 -5.75 10.55 -0.48
C GLU A 75 -5.16 11.09 0.82
N MET A 76 -4.83 10.23 1.78
CA MET A 76 -4.26 10.66 3.06
C MET A 76 -2.82 11.15 2.94
N GLU A 77 -2.08 10.70 1.93
CA GLU A 77 -0.71 11.15 1.65
C GLU A 77 -0.70 12.50 0.91
N GLU A 78 -1.63 12.73 -0.01
CA GLU A 78 -1.74 13.97 -0.77
C GLU A 78 -2.21 15.19 0.05
N ARG A 79 -2.41 15.05 1.38
CA ARG A 79 -2.93 16.10 2.28
C ARG A 79 -1.89 16.84 3.10
#